data_AF-A0AAW0T9R7-F1
#
_entry.id   AF-A0AAW0T9R7-F1
#
_cell.length_a   1.000
_cell.length_b   1.000
_cell.length_c   1.000
_cell.angle_alpha   90.00
_cell.angle_beta   90.00
_cell.angle_gamma   90.00
#
_symmetry.space_group_name_H-M   'P 1'
#
loop_
_entity.id
_entity.type
_entity.pdbx_description
1 polymer ?
#
loop_
_entity_poly.entity_id
_entity_poly.type
_entity_poly.pdbx_seq_one_letter_code
_entity_poly.pdbx_strand_id
1 'polypeptide(L)'
;MKSKPAQVLRPQHRCNTDRTCVHEGNTPVQDTETRQEHVNITNRQIDAEVLAIDVCSRVVPQEGKRERERTGVAGLWASVLLCVVLTLVLVNDMVTYGAVKNMESEAAEVAAYPPMNVVVYYEALCPDSRYFVLKQLKPTYGKLRSIMSVSFVPYGKAQTTEKEGKYTFTCQHGPVECRANTVHACVTNAIRDEEKQLDIVSCMIERNEQPMKVGQKCVEKFGEEWSKVAQCVESDKGASILKHMGDMTHSLRPKVSFIPTVEIDGSLSEQSQILQDIHKVLCRRYKGPKPPSC
;
A
#
# COMPACT_ATOMS: atom_id res chain seq x y z
N MET A 1 68.61 -16.43 -13.01
CA MET A 1 68.71 -16.29 -11.54
C MET A 1 67.34 -16.59 -10.95
N LYS A 2 67.23 -17.67 -10.16
CA LYS A 2 65.97 -18.19 -9.61
C LYS A 2 65.67 -17.50 -8.27
N SER A 3 64.56 -16.78 -8.17
CA SER A 3 64.04 -16.22 -6.91
C SER A 3 63.00 -17.17 -6.30
N LYS A 4 63.21 -17.54 -5.04
CA LYS A 4 62.38 -18.46 -4.24
C LYS A 4 60.97 -17.88 -3.95
N PRO A 5 59.94 -18.73 -3.79
CA PRO A 5 58.62 -18.29 -3.34
C PRO A 5 58.55 -18.20 -1.80
N ALA A 6 57.91 -17.15 -1.30
CA ALA A 6 57.58 -16.99 0.12
C ALA A 6 56.33 -17.80 0.48
N GLN A 7 56.35 -18.43 1.65
CA GLN A 7 55.37 -19.40 2.11
C GLN A 7 54.11 -18.76 2.70
N VAL A 8 53.00 -19.47 2.48
CA VAL A 8 51.65 -19.22 2.96
C VAL A 8 51.55 -19.54 4.46
N LEU A 9 51.18 -18.57 5.28
CA LEU A 9 50.80 -18.79 6.68
C LEU A 9 49.26 -18.87 6.79
N ARG A 10 48.77 -20.05 7.16
CA ARG A 10 47.36 -20.30 7.51
C ARG A 10 47.10 -19.89 8.96
N PRO A 11 45.97 -19.23 9.28
CA PRO A 11 45.49 -19.12 10.65
C PRO A 11 44.94 -20.49 11.12
N GLN A 12 45.44 -20.97 12.26
CA GLN A 12 44.92 -22.15 12.93
C GLN A 12 43.66 -21.80 13.71
N HIS A 13 42.57 -22.50 13.42
CA HIS A 13 41.36 -22.55 14.23
C HIS A 13 41.68 -23.20 15.59
N ARG A 14 41.33 -22.52 16.68
CA ARG A 14 41.16 -23.13 18.00
C ARG A 14 39.68 -23.10 18.35
N CYS A 15 39.00 -24.21 18.15
CA CYS A 15 37.75 -24.51 18.85
C CYS A 15 38.11 -25.06 20.22
N ASN A 16 37.52 -24.51 21.29
CA ASN A 16 37.56 -25.13 22.61
C ASN A 16 36.17 -25.68 22.92
N THR A 17 36.11 -26.99 23.12
CA THR A 17 34.99 -27.78 23.59
C THR A 17 34.83 -27.61 25.11
N ASP A 18 33.58 -27.73 25.57
CA ASP A 18 33.15 -27.81 26.97
C ASP A 18 33.29 -26.56 27.85
N ARG A 19 32.16 -25.88 28.05
CA ARG A 19 31.57 -25.70 29.38
C ARG A 19 30.08 -25.36 29.29
N THR A 20 29.32 -26.16 30.00
CA THR A 20 27.92 -26.00 30.36
C THR A 20 27.68 -24.69 31.11
N CYS A 21 26.60 -23.98 30.78
CA CYS A 21 26.00 -22.98 31.67
C CYS A 21 24.60 -23.47 32.05
N VAL A 22 24.50 -23.91 33.30
CA VAL A 22 23.26 -24.29 33.98
C VAL A 22 22.59 -23.02 34.52
N HIS A 23 21.27 -23.02 34.43
CA HIS A 23 20.33 -22.10 35.07
C HIS A 23 20.36 -22.18 36.60
N GLU A 24 20.34 -21.03 37.26
CA GLU A 24 19.83 -20.75 38.63
C GLU A 24 19.82 -19.19 38.74
N GLY A 25 18.80 -18.44 39.17
CA GLY A 25 17.55 -18.73 39.87
C GLY A 25 17.56 -18.05 41.24
N ASN A 26 16.95 -16.85 41.38
CA ASN A 26 16.20 -16.35 42.56
C ASN A 26 15.89 -14.82 42.44
N THR A 27 14.64 -14.38 42.21
CA THR A 27 13.46 -14.16 43.11
C THR A 27 13.42 -12.70 43.65
N PRO A 28 12.28 -12.19 44.18
CA PRO A 28 11.37 -11.32 43.44
C PRO A 28 11.23 -9.93 44.09
N VAL A 29 10.79 -8.91 43.34
CA VAL A 29 10.31 -7.65 43.94
C VAL A 29 8.94 -7.33 43.39
N GLN A 30 8.00 -7.17 44.32
CA GLN A 30 6.59 -6.87 44.12
C GLN A 30 6.34 -5.44 43.65
N ASP A 31 5.34 -5.34 42.77
CA ASP A 31 4.19 -4.42 42.78
C ASP A 31 4.43 -2.93 43.05
N THR A 32 4.23 -2.12 42.02
CA THR A 32 3.31 -0.97 42.09
C THR A 32 2.65 -0.74 40.72
N GLU A 33 1.42 -1.24 40.67
CA GLU A 33 0.26 -0.78 39.91
C GLU A 33 0.36 0.61 39.26
N THR A 34 0.31 0.67 37.93
CA THR A 34 -0.36 1.76 37.20
C THR A 34 -1.11 1.20 35.99
N ARG A 35 -2.41 1.42 36.05
CA ARG A 35 -3.50 0.96 35.20
C ARG A 35 -3.50 1.69 33.87
N GLN A 36 -3.40 0.97 32.76
CA GLN A 36 -3.78 1.48 31.44
C GLN A 36 -4.72 0.46 30.79
N GLU A 37 -6.02 0.78 30.86
CA GLU A 37 -7.11 0.02 30.28
C GLU A 37 -6.97 -0.02 28.75
N HIS A 38 -6.71 -1.22 28.23
CA HIS A 38 -6.93 -1.56 26.83
C HIS A 38 -8.42 -1.81 26.60
N VAL A 39 -9.10 -0.88 25.94
CA VAL A 39 -10.44 -1.13 25.38
C VAL A 39 -10.29 -1.73 23.98
N ASN A 40 -10.48 -3.05 23.92
CA ASN A 40 -10.82 -3.78 22.70
C ASN A 40 -12.22 -3.36 22.25
N ILE A 41 -12.33 -2.66 21.12
CA ILE A 41 -13.63 -2.46 20.46
C ILE A 41 -13.82 -3.62 19.48
N THR A 42 -14.28 -4.75 20.01
CA THR A 42 -14.93 -5.80 19.21
C THR A 42 -16.40 -5.45 19.04
N ASN A 43 -16.81 -5.31 17.78
CA ASN A 43 -18.20 -5.23 17.32
C ASN A 43 -19.08 -6.31 17.99
N ARG A 44 -19.91 -5.87 18.94
CA ARG A 44 -21.18 -6.52 19.31
C ARG A 44 -22.12 -5.46 19.85
N GLN A 45 -22.99 -4.94 19.00
CA GLN A 45 -24.36 -4.60 19.39
C GLN A 45 -25.21 -4.47 18.12
N ILE A 46 -25.87 -5.57 17.75
CA ILE A 46 -27.07 -5.50 16.91
C ILE A 46 -28.19 -5.86 17.86
N ASP A 47 -28.75 -4.84 18.52
CA ASP A 47 -30.03 -4.96 19.18
C ASP A 47 -31.06 -4.29 18.27
N ALA A 48 -32.04 -5.10 17.89
CA ALA A 48 -33.17 -4.72 17.07
C ALA A 48 -34.09 -3.77 17.85
N GLU A 49 -34.40 -2.61 17.28
CA GLU A 49 -35.60 -1.85 17.65
C GLU A 49 -36.52 -1.74 16.44
N VAL A 50 -37.51 -2.61 16.44
CA VAL A 50 -38.75 -2.48 15.70
C VAL A 50 -39.56 -1.39 16.40
N LEU A 51 -39.69 -0.21 15.78
CA LEU A 51 -40.64 0.79 16.25
C LEU A 51 -42.05 0.37 15.82
N ALA A 52 -42.70 -0.43 16.67
CA ALA A 52 -44.12 -0.69 16.64
C ALA A 52 -44.87 0.56 17.14
N ILE A 53 -45.68 1.18 16.28
CA ILE A 53 -46.71 2.13 16.70
C ILE A 53 -48.00 1.33 16.86
N ASP A 54 -48.28 0.92 18.10
CA ASP A 54 -49.61 0.50 18.55
C ASP A 54 -50.07 1.53 19.60
N VAL A 55 -51.06 2.35 19.25
CA VAL A 55 -51.71 3.29 20.18
C VAL A 55 -53.16 2.88 20.31
N CYS A 56 -53.41 2.15 21.40
CA CYS A 56 -54.64 2.02 22.18
C CYS A 56 -56.00 2.29 21.51
N SER A 57 -56.75 1.21 21.33
CA SER A 57 -58.22 1.22 21.41
C SER A 57 -58.71 1.50 22.83
N ARG A 58 -59.64 2.47 22.98
CA ARG A 58 -60.91 2.41 23.75
C ARG A 58 -61.39 3.83 24.09
N VAL A 59 -62.30 4.39 23.30
CA VAL A 59 -63.42 5.21 23.81
C VAL A 59 -64.63 5.01 22.88
N VAL A 60 -65.74 4.53 23.45
CA VAL A 60 -67.09 4.42 22.88
C VAL A 60 -67.90 5.66 23.36
N PRO A 61 -68.96 6.13 22.64
CA PRO A 61 -69.18 7.53 22.31
C PRO A 61 -70.22 8.25 23.19
N GLN A 62 -70.25 9.59 23.09
CA GLN A 62 -71.45 10.39 23.34
C GLN A 62 -71.48 11.64 22.44
N GLU A 63 -72.70 12.04 22.09
CA GLU A 63 -73.12 12.85 20.95
C GLU A 63 -72.78 14.35 21.00
N GLY A 64 -72.73 14.94 19.80
CA GLY A 64 -73.40 16.21 19.53
C GLY A 64 -72.54 17.47 19.45
N LYS A 65 -72.21 17.90 18.23
CA LYS A 65 -72.88 19.04 17.56
C LYS A 65 -72.22 19.30 16.21
N ARG A 66 -73.08 19.52 15.22
CA ARG A 66 -72.76 19.72 13.81
C ARG A 66 -72.47 21.21 13.62
N GLU A 67 -71.22 21.58 13.40
CA GLU A 67 -70.86 22.91 12.89
C GLU A 67 -70.34 22.81 11.45
N ARG A 68 -70.88 23.69 10.63
CA ARG A 68 -70.82 23.67 9.17
C ARG A 68 -69.61 24.48 8.72
N GLU A 69 -68.53 23.83 8.32
CA GLU A 69 -67.38 24.52 7.75
C GLU A 69 -67.56 24.84 6.27
N ARG A 70 -67.18 26.08 5.94
CA ARG A 70 -67.31 26.76 4.65
C ARG A 70 -66.02 26.49 3.86
N THR A 71 -66.05 25.59 2.88
CA THR A 71 -64.90 25.25 2.03
C THR A 71 -64.55 26.41 1.09
N GLY A 72 -63.61 27.25 1.54
CA GLY A 72 -63.01 28.32 0.73
C GLY A 72 -61.86 27.79 -0.14
N VAL A 73 -61.77 28.30 -1.37
CA VAL A 73 -60.78 27.98 -2.41
C VAL A 73 -59.31 28.08 -1.93
N ALA A 74 -59.03 28.77 -0.82
CA ALA A 74 -57.70 28.89 -0.21
C ALA A 74 -57.14 27.58 0.40
N GLY A 75 -57.99 26.68 0.90
CA GLY A 75 -57.54 25.40 1.47
C GLY A 75 -57.00 24.42 0.42
N LEU A 76 -57.51 24.50 -0.81
CA LEU A 76 -57.12 23.63 -1.91
C LEU A 76 -55.66 23.87 -2.34
N TRP A 77 -55.24 25.13 -2.42
CA TRP A 77 -53.87 25.50 -2.81
C TRP A 77 -52.84 25.11 -1.76
N ALA A 78 -53.17 25.21 -0.47
CA ALA A 78 -52.31 24.76 0.61
C ALA A 78 -52.09 23.23 0.56
N SER A 79 -53.16 22.47 0.29
CA SER A 79 -53.06 21.01 0.11
C SER A 79 -52.26 20.62 -1.13
N VAL A 80 -52.43 21.30 -2.26
CA VAL A 80 -51.63 21.05 -3.48
C VAL A 80 -50.16 21.36 -3.23
N LEU A 81 -49.84 22.50 -2.60
CA LEU A 81 -48.46 22.87 -2.27
C LEU A 81 -47.81 21.86 -1.32
N LEU A 82 -48.54 21.42 -0.29
CA LEU A 82 -48.05 20.39 0.63
C LEU A 82 -47.80 19.06 -0.08
N CYS A 83 -48.70 18.62 -0.97
CA CYS A 83 -48.49 17.41 -1.77
C CYS A 83 -47.25 17.54 -2.66
N VAL A 84 -47.05 18.68 -3.33
CA VAL A 84 -45.86 18.91 -4.16
C VAL A 84 -44.59 18.84 -3.31
N VAL A 85 -44.54 19.54 -2.17
CA VAL A 85 -43.38 19.50 -1.27
C VAL A 85 -43.10 18.08 -0.77
N LEU A 86 -44.12 17.35 -0.34
CA LEU A 86 -43.96 15.95 0.11
C LEU A 86 -43.46 15.04 -1.02
N THR A 87 -43.99 15.18 -2.23
CA THR A 87 -43.50 14.39 -3.38
C THR A 87 -42.05 14.71 -3.72
N LEU A 88 -41.63 15.98 -3.63
CA LEU A 88 -40.25 16.37 -3.87
C LEU A 88 -39.30 15.81 -2.79
N VAL A 89 -39.71 15.82 -1.52
CA VAL A 89 -38.94 15.21 -0.42
C VAL A 89 -38.80 13.70 -0.64
N LEU A 90 -39.90 13.01 -0.93
CA LEU A 90 -39.87 11.56 -1.17
C LEU A 90 -39.02 11.19 -2.38
N VAL A 91 -39.09 11.95 -3.48
CA VAL A 91 -38.23 11.74 -4.65
C VAL A 91 -36.77 11.97 -4.28
N ASN A 92 -36.45 13.02 -3.52
CA ASN A 92 -35.08 13.27 -3.04
C ASN A 92 -34.57 12.14 -2.12
N ASP A 93 -35.40 11.64 -1.21
CA ASP A 93 -35.05 10.53 -0.31
C ASP A 93 -34.82 9.22 -1.09
N MET A 94 -35.63 8.93 -2.11
CA MET A 94 -35.42 7.77 -2.98
C MET A 94 -34.14 7.88 -3.81
N VAL A 95 -33.85 9.07 -4.36
CA VAL A 95 -32.62 9.33 -5.14
C VAL A 95 -31.38 9.19 -4.26
N THR A 96 -31.39 9.80 -3.06
CA THR A 96 -30.28 9.71 -2.11
C THR A 96 -30.09 8.29 -1.58
N TYR A 97 -31.16 7.58 -1.21
CA TYR A 97 -31.10 6.17 -0.79
C TYR A 97 -30.52 5.27 -1.89
N GLY A 98 -30.92 5.49 -3.15
CA GLY A 98 -30.36 4.77 -4.30
C GLY A 98 -28.85 4.98 -4.47
N ALA A 99 -28.37 6.23 -4.33
CA ALA A 99 -26.94 6.54 -4.40
C ALA A 99 -26.13 5.86 -3.27
N VAL A 100 -26.64 5.89 -2.04
CA VAL A 100 -25.97 5.26 -0.88
C VAL A 100 -25.88 3.75 -1.06
N LYS A 101 -26.97 3.09 -1.51
CA LYS A 101 -26.98 1.64 -1.74
C LYS A 101 -26.00 1.22 -2.85
N ASN A 102 -25.85 2.04 -3.90
CA ASN A 102 -24.87 1.79 -4.96
C ASN A 102 -23.44 1.88 -4.42
N MET A 103 -23.11 2.91 -3.64
CA MET A 103 -21.79 3.03 -3.01
C MET A 103 -21.49 1.87 -2.04
N GLU A 104 -22.48 1.42 -1.27
CA GLU A 104 -22.34 0.26 -0.38
C GLU A 104 -22.07 -1.03 -1.17
N SER A 105 -22.77 -1.22 -2.29
CA SER A 105 -22.54 -2.36 -3.19
C SER A 105 -21.15 -2.31 -3.83
N GLU A 106 -20.70 -1.15 -4.31
CA GLU A 106 -19.36 -0.98 -4.88
C GLU A 106 -18.27 -1.19 -3.82
N ALA A 107 -18.46 -0.67 -2.61
CA ALA A 107 -17.53 -0.89 -1.51
C ALA A 107 -17.46 -2.36 -1.09
N ALA A 108 -18.60 -3.06 -1.06
CA ALA A 108 -18.66 -4.49 -0.78
C ALA A 108 -17.95 -5.33 -1.88
N GLU A 109 -18.08 -4.93 -3.14
CA GLU A 109 -17.42 -5.58 -4.27
C GLU A 109 -15.89 -5.35 -4.26
N VAL A 110 -15.43 -4.12 -3.98
CA VAL A 110 -14.01 -3.81 -3.80
C VAL A 110 -13.42 -4.57 -2.60
N ALA A 111 -14.17 -4.67 -1.50
CA ALA A 111 -13.76 -5.45 -0.34
C ALA A 111 -13.69 -6.95 -0.63
N ALA A 112 -14.56 -7.48 -1.50
CA ALA A 112 -14.54 -8.87 -1.93
C ALA A 112 -13.37 -9.17 -2.89
N TYR A 113 -12.96 -8.20 -3.71
CA TYR A 113 -11.92 -8.34 -4.73
C TYR A 113 -10.89 -7.22 -4.67
N PRO A 114 -10.02 -7.21 -3.64
CA PRO A 114 -9.01 -6.17 -3.50
C PRO A 114 -8.05 -6.14 -4.70
N PRO A 115 -7.46 -4.96 -4.99
CA PRO A 115 -6.40 -4.86 -6.00
C PRO A 115 -5.26 -5.85 -5.72
N MET A 116 -4.73 -6.47 -6.78
CA MET A 116 -3.56 -7.35 -6.67
C MET A 116 -2.34 -6.52 -6.30
N ASN A 117 -1.62 -6.95 -5.27
CA ASN A 117 -0.42 -6.29 -4.81
C ASN A 117 0.79 -6.72 -5.66
N VAL A 118 1.34 -5.79 -6.45
CA VAL A 118 2.51 -6.02 -7.29
C VAL A 118 3.74 -5.35 -6.68
N VAL A 119 4.69 -6.15 -6.19
CA VAL A 119 5.95 -5.66 -5.63
C VAL A 119 7.08 -5.92 -6.63
N VAL A 120 7.81 -4.87 -7.00
CA VAL A 120 8.89 -4.94 -7.98
C VAL A 120 10.23 -4.75 -7.30
N TYR A 121 11.05 -5.79 -7.31
CA TYR A 121 12.42 -5.79 -6.81
C TYR A 121 13.36 -5.52 -7.98
N TYR A 122 14.14 -4.44 -7.92
CA TYR A 122 14.92 -3.98 -9.07
C TYR A 122 16.22 -3.23 -8.73
N GLU A 123 17.03 -3.03 -9.76
CA GLU A 123 18.26 -2.22 -9.72
C GLU A 123 18.12 -1.01 -10.63
N ALA A 124 18.54 0.15 -10.14
CA ALA A 124 18.36 1.40 -10.86
C ALA A 124 19.19 1.51 -12.16
N LEU A 125 20.34 0.81 -12.27
CA LEU A 125 21.16 0.81 -13.51
C LEU A 125 21.03 -0.47 -14.34
N CYS A 126 20.23 -1.45 -13.91
CA CYS A 126 20.03 -2.68 -14.66
C CYS A 126 19.15 -2.44 -15.90
N PRO A 127 19.60 -2.82 -17.11
CA PRO A 127 18.83 -2.62 -18.34
C PRO A 127 17.50 -3.39 -18.36
N ASP A 128 17.45 -4.59 -17.79
CA ASP A 128 16.24 -5.40 -17.72
C ASP A 128 15.22 -4.78 -16.75
N SER A 129 15.70 -4.21 -15.64
CA SER A 129 14.86 -3.47 -14.68
C SER A 129 14.24 -2.25 -15.34
N ARG A 130 15.06 -1.46 -16.04
CA ARG A 130 14.60 -0.31 -16.84
C ARG A 130 13.57 -0.74 -17.88
N TYR A 131 13.84 -1.80 -18.63
CA TYR A 131 12.92 -2.29 -19.65
C TYR A 131 11.57 -2.68 -19.02
N PHE A 132 11.58 -3.48 -17.95
CA PHE A 132 10.36 -3.91 -17.28
C PHE A 132 9.54 -2.73 -16.77
N VAL A 133 10.14 -1.80 -16.02
CA VAL A 133 9.40 -0.64 -15.49
C VAL A 133 8.77 0.19 -16.60
N LEU A 134 9.54 0.49 -17.66
CA LEU A 134 9.08 1.38 -18.74
C LEU A 134 8.14 0.72 -19.74
N LYS A 135 8.35 -0.57 -20.05
CA LYS A 135 7.67 -1.26 -21.17
C LYS A 135 6.64 -2.27 -20.72
N GLN A 136 6.71 -2.76 -19.50
CA GLN A 136 5.76 -3.73 -18.94
C GLN A 136 4.89 -3.07 -17.87
N LEU A 137 5.50 -2.62 -16.78
CA LEU A 137 4.78 -2.15 -15.59
C LEU A 137 3.98 -0.87 -15.85
N LYS A 138 4.63 0.21 -16.31
CA LYS A 138 3.96 1.51 -16.48
C LYS A 138 2.75 1.46 -17.43
N PRO A 139 2.85 0.87 -18.64
CA PRO A 139 1.70 0.75 -19.53
C PRO A 139 0.58 -0.13 -18.96
N THR A 140 0.95 -1.17 -18.19
CA THR A 140 -0.01 -2.06 -17.54
C THR A 140 -0.78 -1.34 -16.44
N TYR A 141 -0.09 -0.58 -15.59
CA TYR A 141 -0.71 0.22 -14.53
C TYR A 141 -1.75 1.19 -15.09
N GLY A 142 -1.43 1.91 -16.17
CA GLY A 142 -2.38 2.83 -16.82
C GLY A 142 -3.66 2.15 -17.31
N LYS A 143 -3.65 0.84 -17.58
CA LYS A 143 -4.81 0.05 -17.99
C LYS A 143 -5.53 -0.59 -16.79
N LEU A 144 -4.78 -1.08 -15.81
CA LEU A 144 -5.28 -1.97 -14.76
C LEU A 144 -5.28 -1.33 -13.37
N ARG A 145 -5.07 -0.02 -13.22
CA ARG A 145 -5.01 0.70 -11.93
C ARG A 145 -6.15 0.40 -10.96
N SER A 146 -7.34 0.02 -11.45
CA SER A 146 -8.48 -0.31 -10.59
C SER A 146 -8.37 -1.69 -9.91
N ILE A 147 -7.47 -2.55 -10.39
CA ILE A 147 -7.32 -3.94 -9.93
C ILE A 147 -5.88 -4.30 -9.54
N MET A 148 -4.97 -3.33 -9.50
CA MET A 148 -3.59 -3.53 -9.07
C MET A 148 -3.08 -2.36 -8.24
N SER A 149 -2.21 -2.65 -7.27
CA SER A 149 -1.34 -1.69 -6.60
C SER A 149 0.13 -2.02 -6.90
N VAL A 150 1.02 -1.04 -6.75
CA VAL A 150 2.44 -1.18 -7.09
C VAL A 150 3.32 -0.70 -5.94
N SER A 151 4.23 -1.56 -5.51
CA SER A 151 5.31 -1.22 -4.57
C SER A 151 6.68 -1.40 -5.21
N PHE A 152 7.59 -0.49 -4.92
CA PHE A 152 8.94 -0.48 -5.48
C PHE A 152 9.99 -0.81 -4.42
N VAL A 153 10.84 -1.79 -4.71
CA VAL A 153 11.96 -2.20 -3.86
C VAL A 153 13.28 -2.04 -4.64
N PRO A 154 13.83 -0.81 -4.71
CA PRO A 154 15.12 -0.54 -5.32
C PRO A 154 16.26 -1.01 -4.40
N TYR A 155 16.91 -2.10 -4.77
CA TYR A 155 18.08 -2.63 -4.06
C TYR A 155 18.78 -3.67 -4.93
N GLY A 156 17.98 -4.61 -5.47
CA GLY A 156 18.44 -5.61 -6.40
C GLY A 156 19.32 -6.66 -5.77
N LYS A 157 20.48 -6.89 -6.37
CA LYS A 157 21.50 -7.82 -5.86
C LYS A 157 22.62 -7.12 -5.09
N ALA A 158 22.39 -5.89 -4.63
CA ALA A 158 23.33 -5.19 -3.79
C ALA A 158 23.64 -5.99 -2.50
N GLN A 159 24.79 -5.71 -1.89
CA GLN A 159 25.18 -6.23 -0.59
C GLN A 159 25.24 -5.10 0.42
N THR A 160 24.67 -5.33 1.60
CA THR A 160 24.73 -4.38 2.71
C THR A 160 25.82 -4.82 3.68
N THR A 161 26.68 -3.88 4.09
CA THR A 161 27.66 -4.07 5.17
C THR A 161 27.41 -3.04 6.25
N GLU A 162 27.37 -3.48 7.50
CA GLU A 162 27.23 -2.63 8.68
C GLU A 162 28.56 -2.57 9.43
N LYS A 163 29.02 -1.35 9.73
CA LYS A 163 30.19 -1.12 10.58
C LYS A 163 29.91 0.08 11.47
N GLU A 164 30.08 -0.09 12.78
CA GLU A 164 29.91 0.99 13.78
C GLU A 164 28.52 1.68 13.65
N GLY A 165 27.47 0.90 13.39
CA GLY A 165 26.10 1.40 13.21
C GLY A 165 25.84 2.14 11.90
N LYS A 166 26.79 2.14 10.95
CA LYS A 166 26.62 2.74 9.61
C LYS A 166 26.50 1.67 8.53
N TYR A 167 25.55 1.88 7.62
CA TYR A 167 25.33 1.02 6.47
C TYR A 167 26.10 1.50 5.24
N THR A 168 26.73 0.56 4.56
CA THR A 168 27.38 0.76 3.26
C THR A 168 26.91 -0.30 2.28
N PHE A 169 26.93 0.04 0.99
CA PHE A 169 26.34 -0.80 -0.06
C PHE A 169 27.35 -1.08 -1.16
N THR A 170 27.39 -2.33 -1.61
CA THR A 170 28.14 -2.74 -2.82
C THR A 170 27.13 -3.20 -3.86
N CYS A 171 27.11 -2.55 -5.03
CA CYS A 171 26.14 -2.82 -6.09
C CYS A 171 26.84 -3.33 -7.36
N GLN A 172 26.12 -4.03 -8.24
CA GLN A 172 26.69 -4.72 -9.41
C GLN A 172 27.27 -3.73 -10.42
N HIS A 173 26.62 -2.58 -10.58
CA HIS A 173 27.05 -1.51 -11.48
C HIS A 173 27.79 -0.38 -10.74
N GLY A 174 28.38 -0.69 -9.58
CA GLY A 174 29.24 0.21 -8.83
C GLY A 174 28.52 1.29 -8.01
N PRO A 175 29.24 2.30 -7.50
CA PRO A 175 28.70 3.27 -6.54
C PRO A 175 27.57 4.14 -7.09
N VAL A 176 27.55 4.39 -8.41
CA VAL A 176 26.48 5.16 -9.07
C VAL A 176 25.14 4.43 -8.93
N GLU A 177 25.12 3.11 -9.07
CA GLU A 177 23.92 2.31 -8.87
C GLU A 177 23.46 2.35 -7.42
N CYS A 178 24.37 2.20 -6.46
CA CYS A 178 23.99 2.29 -5.05
C CYS A 178 23.35 3.64 -4.74
N ARG A 179 23.93 4.74 -5.25
CA ARG A 179 23.35 6.07 -5.08
C ARG A 179 22.00 6.20 -5.79
N ALA A 180 21.84 5.65 -6.98
CA ALA A 180 20.57 5.62 -7.71
C ALA A 180 19.50 4.81 -6.95
N ASN A 181 19.85 3.63 -6.41
CA ASN A 181 18.96 2.85 -5.56
C ASN A 181 18.53 3.65 -4.32
N THR A 182 19.45 4.38 -3.66
CA THR A 182 19.10 5.27 -2.53
C THR A 182 18.15 6.38 -2.95
N VAL A 183 18.38 7.05 -4.09
CA VAL A 183 17.48 8.10 -4.61
C VAL A 183 16.09 7.52 -4.86
N HIS A 184 15.99 6.38 -5.55
CA HIS A 184 14.72 5.70 -5.79
C HIS A 184 14.02 5.32 -4.47
N ALA A 185 14.75 4.80 -3.48
CA ALA A 185 14.18 4.41 -2.19
C ALA A 185 13.68 5.63 -1.39
N CYS A 186 14.39 6.74 -1.45
CA CYS A 186 13.97 7.99 -0.82
C CYS A 186 12.73 8.60 -1.51
N VAL A 187 12.61 8.48 -2.84
CA VAL A 187 11.41 8.88 -3.58
C VAL A 187 10.20 8.06 -3.15
N THR A 188 10.32 6.74 -3.10
CA THR A 188 9.19 5.84 -2.73
C THR A 188 8.78 6.02 -1.26
N ASN A 189 9.70 6.42 -0.39
CA ASN A 189 9.38 6.78 0.99
C ASN A 189 8.74 8.18 1.13
N ALA A 190 9.11 9.14 0.30
CA ALA A 190 8.67 10.53 0.44
C ALA A 190 7.29 10.81 -0.18
N ILE A 191 6.96 10.11 -1.27
CA ILE A 191 5.79 10.37 -2.09
C ILE A 191 4.71 9.34 -1.74
N ARG A 192 3.49 9.78 -1.42
CA ARG A 192 2.40 8.86 -1.04
C ARG A 192 1.50 8.44 -2.19
N ASP A 193 1.41 9.27 -3.21
CA ASP A 193 0.60 9.01 -4.40
C ASP A 193 1.28 7.95 -5.27
N GLU A 194 0.62 6.82 -5.46
CA GLU A 194 1.18 5.65 -6.16
C GLU A 194 1.41 5.92 -7.66
N GLU A 195 0.49 6.63 -8.31
CA GLU A 195 0.61 6.97 -9.73
C GLU A 195 1.80 7.90 -9.95
N LYS A 196 1.96 8.92 -9.09
CA LYS A 196 3.14 9.80 -9.10
C LYS A 196 4.43 9.05 -8.76
N GLN A 197 4.42 8.13 -7.80
CA GLN A 197 5.59 7.30 -7.52
C GLN A 197 6.03 6.54 -8.78
N LEU A 198 5.11 5.85 -9.45
CA LEU A 198 5.39 5.12 -10.67
C LEU A 198 5.91 6.05 -11.77
N ASP A 199 5.31 7.23 -11.93
CA ASP A 199 5.72 8.21 -12.93
C ASP A 199 7.13 8.75 -12.71
N ILE A 200 7.47 9.08 -11.46
CA ILE A 200 8.79 9.60 -11.07
C ILE A 200 9.83 8.49 -11.18
N VAL A 201 9.55 7.28 -10.66
CA VAL A 201 10.44 6.11 -10.79
C VAL A 201 10.69 5.78 -12.27
N SER A 202 9.65 5.84 -13.10
CA SER A 202 9.79 5.63 -14.55
C SER A 202 10.63 6.72 -15.20
N CYS A 203 10.47 7.98 -14.82
CA CYS A 203 11.29 9.07 -15.31
C CYS A 203 12.77 8.89 -14.92
N MET A 204 13.05 8.48 -13.68
CA MET A 204 14.41 8.29 -13.20
C MET A 204 15.09 7.09 -13.89
N ILE A 205 14.40 5.94 -13.93
CA ILE A 205 14.98 4.69 -14.46
C ILE A 205 15.32 4.76 -15.94
N GLU A 206 14.77 5.72 -16.67
CA GLU A 206 15.14 5.97 -18.06
C GLU A 206 16.63 6.31 -18.22
N ARG A 207 17.21 7.11 -17.31
CA ARG A 207 18.61 7.55 -17.33
C ARG A 207 19.16 7.80 -15.93
N ASN A 208 19.84 6.82 -15.34
CA ASN A 208 20.28 6.86 -13.94
C ASN A 208 21.78 7.15 -13.73
N GLU A 209 22.50 7.57 -14.77
CA GLU A 209 23.96 7.79 -14.70
C GLU A 209 24.33 9.00 -13.83
N GLN A 210 23.39 9.93 -13.58
CA GLN A 210 23.56 11.09 -12.70
C GLN A 210 22.41 11.15 -11.67
N PRO A 211 22.42 10.31 -10.62
CA PRO A 211 21.25 10.05 -9.77
C PRO A 211 20.61 11.29 -9.16
N MET A 212 21.40 12.20 -8.59
CA MET A 212 20.87 13.42 -7.94
C MET A 212 20.24 14.38 -8.93
N LYS A 213 20.89 14.60 -10.08
CA LYS A 213 20.41 15.51 -11.13
C LYS A 213 19.14 14.98 -11.78
N VAL A 214 19.10 13.68 -12.04
CA VAL A 214 17.95 12.98 -12.64
C VAL A 214 16.80 12.95 -11.64
N GLY A 215 17.06 12.58 -10.39
CA GLY A 215 16.09 12.60 -9.30
C GLY A 215 15.43 13.96 -9.16
N GLN A 216 16.23 15.04 -9.07
CA GLN A 216 15.71 16.41 -9.01
C GLN A 216 14.77 16.72 -10.17
N LYS A 217 15.27 16.52 -11.41
CA LYS A 217 14.49 16.79 -12.63
C LYS A 217 13.17 16.02 -12.64
N CYS A 218 13.19 14.74 -12.26
CA CYS A 218 12.00 13.89 -12.31
C CYS A 218 11.02 14.21 -11.19
N VAL A 219 11.49 14.41 -9.96
CA VAL A 219 10.63 14.79 -8.82
C VAL A 219 9.94 16.13 -9.09
N GLU A 220 10.69 17.14 -9.53
CA GLU A 220 10.13 18.46 -9.84
C GLU A 220 9.20 18.44 -11.06
N LYS A 221 9.48 17.61 -12.07
CA LYS A 221 8.62 17.44 -13.26
C LYS A 221 7.18 17.03 -12.90
N PHE A 222 7.00 16.28 -11.81
CA PHE A 222 5.69 15.81 -11.37
C PHE A 222 5.16 16.60 -10.16
N GLY A 223 5.70 17.80 -9.91
CA GLY A 223 5.21 18.74 -8.91
C GLY A 223 5.54 18.38 -7.46
N GLU A 224 6.51 17.50 -7.25
CA GLU A 224 6.96 17.07 -5.92
C GLU A 224 8.21 17.83 -5.48
N GLU A 225 8.44 17.89 -4.17
CA GLU A 225 9.52 18.70 -3.59
C GLU A 225 10.84 17.90 -3.49
N TRP A 226 11.83 18.25 -4.33
CA TRP A 226 13.13 17.57 -4.34
C TRP A 226 13.91 17.68 -3.02
N SER A 227 13.76 18.79 -2.29
CA SER A 227 14.54 19.06 -1.06
C SER A 227 14.43 17.92 -0.03
N LYS A 228 13.23 17.37 0.15
CA LYS A 228 12.93 16.27 1.08
C LYS A 228 13.60 14.97 0.65
N VAL A 229 13.62 14.71 -0.65
CA VAL A 229 14.29 13.54 -1.23
C VAL A 229 15.81 13.69 -1.10
N ALA A 230 16.36 14.85 -1.44
CA ALA A 230 17.79 15.12 -1.33
C ALA A 230 18.30 14.98 0.12
N GLN A 231 17.58 15.53 1.09
CA GLN A 231 17.91 15.37 2.52
C GLN A 231 17.85 13.90 2.96
N CYS A 232 16.87 13.13 2.47
CA CYS A 232 16.81 11.70 2.72
C CYS A 232 18.07 10.99 2.20
N VAL A 233 18.48 11.27 0.96
CA VAL A 233 19.63 10.61 0.31
C VAL A 233 20.94 10.90 1.03
N GLU A 234 21.15 12.13 1.49
CA GLU A 234 22.40 12.56 2.14
C GLU A 234 22.45 12.24 3.66
N SER A 235 21.44 11.58 4.22
CA SER A 235 21.37 11.25 5.64
C SER A 235 21.42 9.75 5.92
N ASP A 236 21.68 9.38 7.17
CA ASP A 236 21.62 7.99 7.64
C ASP A 236 20.22 7.36 7.43
N LYS A 237 19.18 8.20 7.28
CA LYS A 237 17.83 7.76 6.91
C LYS A 237 17.82 7.11 5.53
N GLY A 238 18.47 7.70 4.53
CA GLY A 238 18.54 7.12 3.18
C GLY A 238 19.25 5.77 3.18
N ALA A 239 20.35 5.65 3.95
CA ALA A 239 21.05 4.40 4.15
C ALA A 239 20.15 3.36 4.86
N SER A 240 19.42 3.76 5.90
CA SER A 240 18.51 2.88 6.63
C SER A 240 17.34 2.39 5.77
N ILE A 241 16.79 3.26 4.92
CA ILE A 241 15.74 2.88 3.97
C ILE A 241 16.30 1.90 2.93
N LEU A 242 17.47 2.17 2.35
CA LEU A 242 18.05 1.26 1.36
C LEU A 242 18.40 -0.10 1.98
N LYS A 243 18.88 -0.13 3.24
CA LYS A 243 19.04 -1.37 4.00
C LYS A 243 17.69 -2.09 4.09
N HIS A 244 16.62 -1.42 4.52
CA HIS A 244 15.30 -2.04 4.62
C HIS A 244 14.83 -2.64 3.27
N MET A 245 15.05 -1.96 2.14
CA MET A 245 14.79 -2.51 0.81
C MET A 245 15.60 -3.79 0.55
N GLY A 246 16.84 -3.83 1.02
CA GLY A 246 17.69 -5.03 1.00
C GLY A 246 17.16 -6.16 1.89
N ASP A 247 16.67 -5.87 3.08
CA ASP A 247 16.05 -6.88 3.96
C ASP A 247 14.82 -7.49 3.30
N MET A 248 13.95 -6.68 2.70
CA MET A 248 12.80 -7.15 1.92
C MET A 248 13.23 -8.03 0.73
N THR A 249 14.32 -7.66 0.05
CA THR A 249 14.83 -8.45 -1.08
C THR A 249 15.40 -9.79 -0.61
N HIS A 250 16.13 -9.81 0.50
CA HIS A 250 16.72 -11.02 1.08
C HIS A 250 15.72 -11.93 1.80
N SER A 251 14.55 -11.41 2.19
CA SER A 251 13.48 -12.22 2.80
C SER A 251 12.75 -13.10 1.79
N LEU A 252 12.85 -12.80 0.48
CA LEU A 252 12.19 -13.57 -0.57
C LEU A 252 12.57 -15.05 -0.57
N ARG A 253 11.59 -15.91 -0.85
CA ARG A 253 11.73 -17.36 -0.96
C ARG A 253 11.04 -17.86 -2.24
N PRO A 254 11.78 -18.43 -3.21
CA PRO A 254 13.23 -18.66 -3.22
C PRO A 254 14.03 -17.35 -3.19
N LYS A 255 15.31 -17.44 -2.79
CA LYS A 255 16.21 -16.28 -2.82
C LYS A 255 16.31 -15.73 -4.25
N VAL A 256 16.39 -14.42 -4.36
CA VAL A 256 16.53 -13.71 -5.65
C VAL A 256 17.75 -14.20 -6.41
N SER A 257 17.55 -14.64 -7.66
CA SER A 257 18.61 -15.06 -8.57
C SER A 257 18.77 -14.15 -9.78
N PHE A 258 17.77 -13.31 -10.10
CA PHE A 258 17.79 -12.33 -11.18
C PHE A 258 16.95 -11.10 -10.83
N ILE A 259 17.14 -10.02 -11.58
CA ILE A 259 16.47 -8.75 -11.39
C ILE A 259 16.06 -8.24 -12.78
N PRO A 260 14.83 -7.70 -12.95
CA PRO A 260 13.81 -7.52 -11.93
C PRO A 260 13.16 -8.84 -11.51
N THR A 261 12.81 -8.93 -10.24
CA THR A 261 11.96 -10.00 -9.67
C THR A 261 10.64 -9.37 -9.24
N VAL A 262 9.53 -10.00 -9.54
CA VAL A 262 8.20 -9.45 -9.30
C VAL A 262 7.40 -10.38 -8.41
N GLU A 263 6.87 -9.86 -7.32
CA GLU A 263 5.95 -10.58 -6.45
C GLU A 263 4.52 -10.10 -6.71
N ILE A 264 3.60 -11.04 -6.91
CA ILE A 264 2.16 -10.73 -7.06
C ILE A 264 1.42 -11.48 -5.96
N ASP A 265 0.79 -10.75 -5.04
CA ASP A 265 0.05 -11.26 -3.88
C ASP A 265 0.85 -12.31 -3.08
N GLY A 266 2.11 -12.01 -2.73
CA GLY A 266 2.95 -12.96 -1.99
C GLY A 266 3.65 -14.00 -2.87
N SER A 267 3.30 -14.11 -4.16
CA SER A 267 3.77 -15.18 -5.03
C SER A 267 4.87 -14.74 -6.00
N LEU A 268 5.99 -15.46 -5.98
CA LEU A 268 7.11 -15.33 -6.92
C LEU A 268 7.00 -16.26 -8.13
N SER A 269 5.87 -16.92 -8.34
CA SER A 269 5.68 -17.83 -9.49
C SER A 269 5.55 -17.08 -10.81
N GLU A 270 5.71 -17.79 -11.94
CA GLU A 270 5.47 -17.27 -13.30
C GLU A 270 6.35 -16.09 -13.74
N GLN A 271 7.56 -15.94 -13.18
CA GLN A 271 8.44 -14.81 -13.48
C GLN A 271 8.67 -14.60 -14.98
N SER A 272 8.90 -15.67 -15.74
CA SER A 272 9.09 -15.57 -17.20
C SER A 272 7.88 -14.95 -17.90
N GLN A 273 6.68 -15.39 -17.55
CA GLN A 273 5.43 -14.87 -18.09
C GLN A 273 5.17 -13.43 -17.63
N ILE A 274 5.51 -13.09 -16.38
CA ILE A 274 5.37 -11.74 -15.83
C ILE A 274 6.29 -10.76 -16.56
N LEU A 275 7.56 -11.13 -16.77
CA LEU A 275 8.52 -10.28 -17.46
C LEU A 275 8.21 -10.13 -18.96
N GLN A 276 7.55 -11.12 -19.56
CA GLN A 276 7.11 -11.07 -20.95
C GLN A 276 5.85 -10.21 -21.14
N ASP A 277 4.83 -10.41 -20.29
CA ASP A 277 3.51 -9.78 -20.40
C ASP A 277 2.78 -9.80 -19.04
N ILE A 278 3.16 -8.88 -18.15
CA ILE A 278 2.53 -8.76 -16.82
C ILE A 278 1.04 -8.46 -16.92
N HIS A 279 0.61 -7.68 -17.93
CA HIS A 279 -0.79 -7.36 -18.17
C HIS A 279 -1.64 -8.63 -18.32
N LYS A 280 -1.21 -9.55 -19.18
CA LYS A 280 -1.90 -10.85 -19.37
C LYS A 280 -1.89 -11.71 -18.11
N VAL A 281 -0.83 -11.65 -17.30
CA VAL A 281 -0.76 -12.38 -16.03
C VAL A 281 -1.78 -11.83 -15.03
N LEU A 282 -1.81 -10.50 -14.84
CA LEU A 282 -2.74 -9.85 -13.92
C LEU A 282 -4.20 -10.09 -14.32
N CYS A 283 -4.55 -9.89 -15.59
CA CYS A 283 -5.90 -10.18 -16.07
C CYS A 283 -6.31 -11.65 -15.88
N ARG A 284 -5.38 -12.61 -16.03
CA ARG A 284 -5.65 -14.03 -15.77
C ARG A 284 -5.83 -14.32 -14.28
N ARG A 285 -5.03 -13.69 -13.42
CA ARG A 285 -5.01 -13.95 -11.97
C ARG A 285 -6.17 -13.29 -11.24
N TYR A 286 -6.61 -12.10 -11.67
CA TYR A 286 -7.66 -11.35 -11.00
C TYR A 286 -8.98 -12.12 -10.94
N LYS A 287 -9.54 -12.19 -9.73
CA LYS A 287 -10.75 -12.98 -9.43
C LYS A 287 -12.04 -12.17 -9.46
N GLY A 288 -11.93 -10.84 -9.39
CA GLY A 288 -13.08 -9.95 -9.49
C GLY A 288 -13.52 -9.65 -10.93
N PRO A 289 -14.45 -8.71 -11.10
CA PRO A 289 -14.85 -8.20 -12.41
C PRO A 289 -13.65 -7.61 -13.13
N LYS A 290 -13.36 -8.13 -14.32
CA LYS A 290 -12.21 -7.67 -15.08
C LYS A 290 -12.55 -6.35 -15.78
N PRO A 291 -11.66 -5.33 -15.74
CA PRO A 291 -11.84 -4.14 -16.54
C PRO A 291 -11.81 -4.48 -18.04
N PRO A 292 -12.44 -3.70 -18.92
CA PRO A 292 -12.45 -3.95 -20.38
C PRO A 292 -11.07 -3.95 -21.05
N SER A 293 -10.04 -3.50 -20.34
CA SER A 293 -8.66 -3.57 -20.79
C SER A 293 -8.05 -4.96 -20.66
N CYS A 294 -8.66 -5.84 -19.84
CA CYS A 294 -8.52 -7.27 -19.95
C CYS A 294 -9.41 -7.78 -21.10
#